data_AF-A0A1F8V9G7-F1
#
_entry.id   AF-A0A1F8V9G7-F1
#
_cell.length_a   1.000
_cell.length_b   1.000
_cell.length_c   1.000
_cell.angle_alpha   90.00
_cell.angle_beta   90.00
_cell.angle_gamma   90.00
#
_symmetry.space_group_name_H-M   'P 1'
#
loop_
_entity.id
_entity.type
_entity.pdbx_description
1 polymer ?
#
loop_
_entity_poly.entity_id
_entity_poly.type
_entity_poly.pdbx_seq_one_letter_code
_entity_poly.pdbx_strand_id
1 'polypeptide(L)'
;MSKRTVKKEQSKAVKIFWKIFISLIGILLIFIAINEVALGIFGKTAIATVSTRRVGGSNNNEPPERQYDWSVDYSFMVDGNEYNGHTTHKGSAMSVNYDNQVHYYSFAPIINSIDANAIPSFGTFIMIGLGIFLLIIMNADPKKKKRIAIPSLNKTTKTVKAPSNENCEQAKDERVTMAWLMKNTTDYDDSVEEYYQNGWDINDPSWQCECGEWNEKEFCTKCGEHKK
;
A
#
# COMPACT_ATOMS: atom_id res chain seq x y z
N MET A 1 -13.06 -16.04 -29.19
CA MET A 1 -14.01 -15.19 -28.43
C MET A 1 -13.30 -14.64 -27.20
N SER A 2 -12.88 -13.37 -27.22
CA SER A 2 -12.19 -12.72 -26.10
C SER A 2 -13.21 -12.05 -25.19
N LYS A 3 -13.30 -12.49 -23.93
CA LYS A 3 -14.18 -11.88 -22.92
C LYS A 3 -13.56 -10.58 -22.43
N ARG A 4 -14.08 -9.43 -22.88
CA ARG A 4 -13.76 -8.12 -22.29
C ARG A 4 -14.37 -8.05 -20.89
N THR A 5 -13.52 -8.04 -19.87
CA THR A 5 -13.92 -7.77 -18.49
C THR A 5 -14.11 -6.26 -18.31
N VAL A 6 -15.36 -5.83 -18.17
CA VAL A 6 -15.69 -4.42 -17.86
C VAL A 6 -15.27 -4.15 -16.42
N LYS A 7 -14.22 -3.36 -16.24
CA LYS A 7 -13.71 -2.94 -14.92
C LYS A 7 -14.69 -1.93 -14.33
N LYS A 8 -15.54 -2.38 -13.39
CA LYS A 8 -16.54 -1.54 -12.72
C LYS A 8 -15.82 -0.47 -11.88
N GLU A 9 -15.88 0.79 -12.29
CA GLU A 9 -15.32 1.90 -11.52
C GLU A 9 -16.03 2.00 -10.16
N GLN A 10 -15.28 1.82 -9.07
CA GLN A 10 -15.79 2.10 -7.74
C GLN A 10 -16.15 3.59 -7.61
N SER A 11 -17.35 3.85 -7.10
CA SER A 11 -17.82 5.22 -6.85
C SER A 11 -16.88 5.94 -5.87
N LYS A 12 -16.74 7.26 -6.02
CA LYS A 12 -15.89 8.10 -5.15
C LYS A 12 -16.26 7.93 -3.67
N ALA A 13 -17.55 7.76 -3.37
CA ALA A 13 -18.05 7.52 -2.02
C ALA A 13 -17.52 6.21 -1.41
N VAL A 14 -17.48 5.12 -2.18
CA VAL A 14 -16.93 3.83 -1.73
C VAL A 14 -15.44 3.95 -1.41
N LYS A 15 -14.67 4.70 -2.21
CA LYS A 15 -13.25 4.94 -1.94
C LYS A 15 -13.02 5.73 -0.65
N ILE A 16 -13.83 6.77 -0.40
CA ILE A 16 -13.75 7.57 0.82
C ILE A 16 -14.15 6.75 2.04
N PHE A 17 -15.23 5.97 1.93
CA PHE A 17 -15.69 5.07 3.00
C PHE A 17 -14.59 4.09 3.42
N TRP A 18 -13.94 3.41 2.47
CA TRP A 18 -12.86 2.48 2.78
C TRP A 18 -11.66 3.15 3.44
N LYS A 19 -11.30 4.37 3.02
CA LYS A 19 -10.23 5.14 3.69
C LYS A 19 -10.57 5.40 5.15
N ILE A 20 -11.76 5.92 5.43
CA ILE A 20 -12.21 6.23 6.80
C ILE A 20 -12.25 4.96 7.64
N PHE A 21 -12.81 3.89 7.10
CA PHE A 21 -12.96 2.61 7.81
C PHE A 21 -11.59 2.03 8.20
N ILE A 22 -10.64 1.96 7.26
CA ILE A 22 -9.30 1.43 7.54
C ILE A 22 -8.54 2.34 8.50
N SER A 23 -8.68 3.67 8.38
CA SER A 23 -8.08 4.60 9.34
C SER A 23 -8.64 4.41 10.75
N LEU A 24 -9.94 4.16 10.90
CA LEU A 24 -10.56 3.89 12.19
C LEU A 24 -10.01 2.60 12.82
N ILE A 25 -9.82 1.54 12.04
CA ILE A 25 -9.17 0.30 12.49
C ILE A 25 -7.74 0.59 12.95
N GLY A 26 -6.97 1.38 12.19
CA GLY A 26 -5.60 1.75 12.56
C GLY A 26 -5.52 2.50 13.90
N ILE A 27 -6.43 3.46 14.12
CA ILE A 27 -6.54 4.19 15.40
C ILE A 27 -6.91 3.22 16.53
N LEU A 28 -7.86 2.32 16.30
CA LEU A 28 -8.30 1.36 17.30
C LEU A 28 -7.16 0.43 17.75
N LEU A 29 -6.35 -0.07 16.82
CA LEU A 29 -5.18 -0.91 17.13
C LEU A 29 -4.17 -0.20 18.03
N ILE A 30 -3.86 1.07 17.70
CA ILE A 30 -2.95 1.90 18.50
C ILE A 30 -3.56 2.13 19.88
N PHE A 31 -4.86 2.43 19.95
CA PHE A 31 -5.56 2.67 21.20
C PHE A 31 -5.53 1.42 22.11
N ILE A 32 -5.81 0.23 21.59
CA ILE A 32 -5.76 -1.02 22.37
C ILE A 32 -4.36 -1.23 22.95
N ALA A 33 -3.31 -1.09 22.13
CA ALA A 33 -1.93 -1.26 22.56
C ALA A 33 -1.52 -0.26 23.64
N ILE A 34 -1.93 1.01 23.52
CA ILE A 34 -1.67 2.03 24.54
C ILE A 34 -2.43 1.73 25.83
N ASN A 35 -3.67 1.25 25.75
CA ASN A 35 -4.47 0.97 26.94
C ASN A 35 -3.87 -0.14 27.80
N GLU A 36 -3.32 -1.18 27.19
CA GLU A 36 -2.68 -2.29 27.93
C GLU A 36 -1.48 -1.79 28.77
N VAL A 37 -0.61 -0.99 28.14
CA VAL A 37 0.55 -0.38 28.82
C VAL A 37 0.10 0.64 29.88
N ALA A 38 -0.87 1.49 29.53
CA ALA A 38 -1.39 2.49 30.45
C ALA A 38 -2.07 1.84 31.67
N LEU A 39 -2.71 0.69 31.49
CA LEU A 39 -3.30 -0.08 32.57
C LEU A 39 -2.23 -0.68 33.49
N GLY A 40 -1.11 -1.14 32.94
CA GLY A 40 0.03 -1.59 33.73
C GLY A 40 0.70 -0.47 34.55
N ILE A 41 0.72 0.77 34.04
CA ILE A 41 1.38 1.91 34.69
C ILE A 41 0.45 2.65 35.66
N PHE A 42 -0.79 2.92 35.26
CA PHE A 42 -1.75 3.75 36.00
C PHE A 42 -2.88 2.94 36.64
N GLY A 43 -2.99 1.65 36.33
CA GLY A 43 -4.00 0.77 36.93
C GLY A 43 -3.72 0.49 38.40
N LYS A 44 -4.79 0.25 39.16
CA LYS A 44 -4.72 -0.33 40.50
C LYS A 44 -4.67 -1.84 40.39
N THR A 45 -4.10 -2.50 41.40
CA THR A 45 -4.04 -3.96 41.47
C THR A 45 -5.07 -4.50 42.46
N ALA A 46 -5.63 -5.67 42.14
CA ALA A 46 -6.48 -6.46 43.02
C ALA A 46 -6.11 -7.95 42.88
N ILE A 47 -6.39 -8.74 43.92
CA ILE A 47 -6.24 -10.19 43.85
C ILE A 47 -7.52 -10.79 43.27
N ALA A 48 -7.37 -11.60 42.23
CA ALA A 48 -8.46 -12.28 41.56
C ALA A 48 -8.50 -13.77 41.90
N THR A 49 -9.70 -14.33 41.82
CA THR A 49 -9.90 -15.79 41.78
C THR A 49 -9.77 -16.23 40.33
N VAL A 50 -8.75 -17.04 40.05
CA VAL A 50 -8.43 -17.50 38.69
C VAL A 50 -8.87 -18.95 38.52
N SER A 51 -9.60 -19.20 37.43
CA SER A 51 -10.00 -20.53 36.99
C SER A 51 -9.41 -20.79 35.61
N THR A 52 -8.63 -21.85 35.48
CA THR A 52 -8.02 -22.24 34.20
C THR A 52 -8.64 -23.53 33.68
N ARG A 53 -8.87 -23.59 32.37
CA ARG A 53 -9.31 -24.81 31.68
C ARG A 53 -8.65 -24.92 30.32
N ARG A 54 -8.30 -26.14 29.93
CA ARG A 54 -7.74 -26.40 28.61
C ARG A 54 -8.83 -26.29 27.54
N VAL A 55 -8.52 -25.61 26.43
CA VAL A 55 -9.43 -25.44 25.28
C VAL A 55 -8.74 -25.89 24.00
N GLY A 56 -9.52 -26.49 23.09
CA GLY A 56 -8.98 -27.00 21.82
C GLY A 56 -8.18 -28.30 21.94
N GLY A 57 -7.36 -28.56 20.91
CA GLY A 57 -6.51 -29.75 20.80
C GLY A 57 -5.02 -29.42 20.86
N SER A 58 -4.18 -30.45 20.90
CA SER A 58 -2.72 -30.31 20.89
C SER A 58 -2.23 -29.71 19.57
N ASN A 59 -1.36 -28.70 19.64
CA ASN A 59 -0.62 -28.19 18.51
C ASN A 59 0.77 -28.84 18.43
N ASN A 60 0.89 -29.90 17.62
CA ASN A 60 2.12 -30.69 17.49
C ASN A 60 3.30 -29.94 16.86
N ASN A 61 3.08 -28.72 16.35
CA ASN A 61 4.15 -27.87 15.80
C ASN A 61 4.79 -26.94 16.86
N GLU A 62 4.26 -26.91 18.09
CA GLU A 62 4.76 -26.10 19.20
C GLU A 62 5.55 -26.97 20.18
N PRO A 63 6.52 -26.40 20.92
CA PRO A 63 7.21 -27.13 21.97
C PRO A 63 6.23 -27.57 23.07
N PRO A 64 6.55 -28.61 23.86
CA PRO A 64 5.67 -29.16 24.90
C PRO A 64 5.14 -28.12 25.92
N GLU A 65 5.86 -27.02 26.13
CA GLU A 65 5.50 -25.94 27.05
C GLU A 65 4.41 -24.99 26.52
N ARG A 66 4.12 -25.01 25.20
CA ARG A 66 3.15 -24.12 24.53
C ARG A 66 2.20 -24.89 23.61
N GLN A 67 2.07 -26.19 23.85
CA GLN A 67 1.37 -27.12 22.98
C GLN A 67 -0.16 -26.98 23.05
N TYR A 68 -0.69 -26.42 24.14
CA TYR A 68 -2.13 -26.33 24.38
C TYR A 68 -2.56 -24.89 24.67
N ASP A 69 -3.78 -24.56 24.27
CA ASP A 69 -4.43 -23.32 24.64
C ASP A 69 -5.21 -23.50 25.95
N TRP A 70 -5.10 -22.53 26.85
CA TRP A 70 -5.78 -22.48 28.13
C TRP A 70 -6.67 -21.24 28.18
N SER A 71 -7.94 -21.45 28.51
CA SER A 71 -8.92 -20.43 28.86
C SER A 71 -8.68 -20.07 30.32
N VAL A 72 -8.38 -18.80 30.57
CA VAL A 72 -8.12 -18.25 31.90
C VAL A 72 -9.26 -17.27 32.21
N ASP A 73 -10.17 -17.73 33.06
CA ASP A 73 -11.32 -16.96 33.52
C ASP A 73 -11.01 -16.44 34.92
N TYR A 74 -11.24 -15.15 35.17
CA TYR A 74 -10.93 -14.56 36.47
C TYR A 74 -12.04 -13.63 36.97
N SER A 75 -12.13 -13.49 38.29
CA SER A 75 -13.08 -12.62 38.99
C SER A 75 -12.39 -11.90 40.15
N PHE A 76 -12.74 -10.64 40.36
CA PHE A 76 -12.19 -9.82 41.45
C PHE A 76 -13.24 -8.83 41.97
N MET A 77 -13.07 -8.37 43.21
CA MET A 77 -14.00 -7.47 43.88
C MET A 77 -13.41 -6.07 44.01
N VAL A 78 -14.18 -5.04 43.64
CA VAL A 78 -13.85 -3.63 43.87
C VAL A 78 -15.07 -2.95 44.48
N ASP A 79 -14.91 -2.40 45.68
CA ASP A 79 -15.97 -1.69 46.41
C ASP A 79 -17.28 -2.50 46.55
N GLY A 80 -17.16 -3.81 46.75
CA GLY A 80 -18.29 -4.73 46.91
C GLY A 80 -18.96 -5.16 45.60
N ASN A 81 -18.48 -4.70 44.44
CA ASN A 81 -18.94 -5.13 43.13
C ASN A 81 -17.98 -6.15 42.53
N GLU A 82 -18.54 -7.22 41.97
CA GLU A 82 -17.77 -8.25 41.27
C GLU A 82 -17.54 -7.85 39.82
N TYR A 83 -16.29 -7.97 39.38
CA TYR A 83 -15.88 -7.79 38.00
C TYR A 83 -15.21 -9.08 37.53
N ASN A 84 -15.39 -9.38 36.26
CA ASN A 84 -14.83 -10.57 35.63
C ASN A 84 -14.09 -10.20 34.35
N GLY A 85 -13.24 -11.13 33.94
CA GLY A 85 -12.49 -11.03 32.71
C GLY A 85 -12.06 -12.41 32.23
N HIS A 86 -11.56 -12.42 31.01
CA HIS A 86 -11.16 -13.64 30.33
C HIS A 86 -9.94 -13.36 29.46
N THR A 87 -8.99 -14.29 29.46
CA THR A 87 -7.84 -14.29 28.57
C THR A 87 -7.53 -15.72 28.10
N THR A 88 -6.75 -15.86 27.03
CA THR A 88 -6.30 -17.15 26.51
C THR A 88 -4.78 -17.17 26.51
N HIS A 89 -4.22 -18.24 27.04
CA HIS A 89 -2.76 -18.39 27.17
C HIS A 89 -2.30 -19.74 26.67
N LYS A 90 -1.13 -19.78 26.03
CA LYS A 90 -0.50 -21.05 25.62
C LYS A 90 0.26 -21.67 26.77
N GLY A 91 0.08 -22.96 27.01
CA GLY A 91 0.69 -23.66 28.13
C GLY A 91 1.02 -25.12 27.84
N SER A 92 1.54 -25.77 28.87
CA SER A 92 1.90 -27.18 28.83
C SER A 92 0.68 -28.09 28.83
N ALA A 93 0.90 -29.39 28.64
CA ALA A 93 -0.14 -30.41 28.75
C ALA A 93 -0.76 -30.51 30.15
N MET A 94 -0.01 -30.14 31.20
CA MET A 94 -0.35 -30.43 32.59
C MET A 94 -0.96 -29.22 33.31
N SER A 95 -0.42 -28.02 33.09
CA SER A 95 -0.92 -26.79 33.69
C SER A 95 -0.40 -25.54 32.98
N VAL A 96 -1.05 -24.41 33.25
CA VAL A 96 -0.54 -23.07 33.03
C VAL A 96 -0.41 -22.40 34.40
N ASN A 97 0.75 -21.82 34.70
CA ASN A 97 0.91 -21.01 35.90
C ASN A 97 0.52 -19.57 35.55
N TYR A 98 -0.36 -18.97 36.36
CA TYR A 98 -0.84 -17.62 36.17
C TYR A 98 -0.69 -16.82 37.45
N ASP A 99 -0.32 -15.56 37.32
CA ASP A 99 -0.44 -14.62 38.42
C ASP A 99 -1.93 -14.40 38.74
N ASN A 100 -2.24 -14.15 40.02
CA ASN A 100 -3.59 -13.80 40.44
C ASN A 100 -3.78 -12.28 40.59
N GLN A 101 -2.78 -11.48 40.21
CA GLN A 101 -2.86 -10.03 40.23
C GLN A 101 -3.56 -9.49 38.98
N VAL A 102 -4.66 -8.77 39.17
CA VAL A 102 -5.40 -8.09 38.11
C VAL A 102 -5.18 -6.59 38.21
N HIS A 103 -4.90 -5.96 37.07
CA HIS A 103 -4.83 -4.51 36.94
C HIS A 103 -6.16 -3.97 36.41
N TYR A 104 -6.65 -2.89 37.00
CA TYR A 104 -7.91 -2.25 36.59
C TYR A 104 -7.82 -0.73 36.74
N TYR A 105 -8.60 0.02 35.95
CA TYR A 105 -8.74 1.45 36.18
C TYR A 105 -9.72 1.73 37.31
N SER A 106 -9.31 2.51 38.31
CA SER A 106 -10.19 2.82 39.46
C SER A 106 -11.48 3.56 39.09
N PHE A 107 -11.47 4.38 38.03
CA PHE A 107 -12.66 5.07 37.54
C PHE A 107 -13.54 4.19 36.64
N ALA A 108 -13.02 3.06 36.15
CA ALA A 108 -13.72 2.14 35.27
C ALA A 108 -13.19 0.70 35.44
N PRO A 109 -13.54 -0.01 36.53
CA PRO A 109 -13.02 -1.36 36.80
C PRO A 109 -13.42 -2.41 35.74
N ILE A 110 -14.42 -2.10 34.90
CA ILE A 110 -14.80 -2.87 33.72
C ILE A 110 -13.62 -3.01 32.74
N ILE A 111 -12.72 -2.03 32.70
CA ILE A 111 -11.48 -2.11 31.93
C ILE A 111 -10.41 -2.67 32.85
N ASN A 112 -10.23 -3.98 32.76
CA ASN A 112 -9.28 -4.74 33.56
C ASN A 112 -8.51 -5.75 32.69
N SER A 113 -7.36 -6.17 33.20
CA SER A 113 -6.57 -7.23 32.61
C SER A 113 -5.69 -7.87 33.67
N ILE A 114 -5.67 -9.21 33.67
CA ILE A 114 -4.74 -10.02 34.46
C ILE A 114 -3.33 -10.05 33.86
N ASP A 115 -3.21 -9.64 32.59
CA ASP A 115 -1.95 -9.62 31.82
C ASP A 115 -1.37 -8.22 31.64
N ALA A 116 -1.94 -7.21 32.30
CA ALA A 116 -1.49 -5.85 32.09
C ALA A 116 -0.05 -5.72 32.60
N ASN A 117 0.87 -5.49 31.67
CA ASN A 117 2.26 -5.27 31.98
C ASN A 117 2.59 -3.79 31.79
N ALA A 118 3.27 -3.20 32.77
CA ALA A 118 3.80 -1.83 32.64
C ALA A 118 4.89 -1.74 31.55
N ILE A 119 5.50 -2.87 31.20
CA ILE A 119 6.51 -2.98 30.15
C ILE A 119 5.82 -3.38 28.84
N PRO A 120 5.94 -2.57 27.77
CA PRO A 120 5.37 -2.89 26.48
C PRO A 120 5.90 -4.23 25.96
N SER A 121 4.99 -5.16 25.65
CA SER A 121 5.34 -6.43 25.04
C SER A 121 5.74 -6.23 23.57
N PHE A 122 6.46 -7.19 22.99
CA PHE A 122 6.77 -7.16 21.55
C PHE A 122 5.50 -7.06 20.68
N GLY A 123 4.42 -7.71 21.10
CA GLY A 123 3.10 -7.61 20.46
C GLY A 123 2.54 -6.19 20.45
N THR A 124 2.77 -5.42 21.53
CA THR A 124 2.37 -4.01 21.63
C THR A 124 3.01 -3.18 20.50
N PHE A 125 4.31 -3.36 20.26
CA PHE A 125 5.01 -2.65 19.19
C PHE A 125 4.52 -3.03 17.80
N ILE A 126 4.20 -4.31 17.58
CA ILE A 126 3.62 -4.78 16.32
C ILE A 126 2.26 -4.10 16.08
N MET A 127 1.39 -4.06 17.09
CA MET A 127 0.07 -3.43 16.98
C MET A 127 0.17 -1.94 16.66
N ILE A 128 1.05 -1.21 17.37
CA ILE A 128 1.29 0.22 17.11
C ILE A 128 1.86 0.42 15.70
N GLY A 129 2.88 -0.36 15.33
CA GLY A 129 3.51 -0.27 14.01
C GLY A 129 2.51 -0.55 12.87
N LEU A 130 1.68 -1.58 13.02
CA LEU A 130 0.63 -1.92 12.05
C LEU A 130 -0.43 -0.82 11.97
N GLY A 131 -0.88 -0.29 13.10
CA GLY A 131 -1.86 0.81 13.12
C GLY A 131 -1.33 2.07 12.44
N ILE A 132 -0.08 2.46 12.71
CA ILE A 132 0.60 3.59 12.05
C ILE A 132 0.72 3.32 10.54
N PHE A 133 1.13 2.11 10.16
CA PHE A 133 1.25 1.72 8.76
C PHE A 133 -0.08 1.84 8.00
N LEU A 134 -1.18 1.38 8.58
CA LEU A 134 -2.53 1.51 8.00
C LEU A 134 -2.93 2.98 7.82
N LEU A 135 -2.63 3.83 8.80
CA LEU A 135 -2.88 5.27 8.72
C LEU A 135 -2.06 5.93 7.62
N ILE A 136 -0.80 5.55 7.46
CA ILE A 136 0.07 6.11 6.43
C ILE A 136 -0.42 5.70 5.04
N ILE A 137 -0.71 4.42 4.78
CA ILE A 137 -1.09 3.98 3.43
C ILE A 137 -2.41 4.62 2.97
N MET A 138 -3.39 4.78 3.86
CA MET A 138 -4.69 5.35 3.48
C MET A 138 -4.65 6.86 3.26
N ASN A 139 -3.78 7.55 4.02
CA ASN A 139 -3.60 9.00 3.95
C ASN A 139 -2.46 9.43 3.02
N ALA A 140 -1.61 8.51 2.57
CA ALA A 140 -0.61 8.79 1.56
C ALA A 140 -1.32 9.10 0.25
N ASP A 141 -1.38 10.38 -0.11
CA ASP A 141 -1.80 10.75 -1.44
C ASP A 141 -0.87 10.07 -2.45
N PRO A 142 -1.40 9.42 -3.50
CA PRO A 142 -0.57 8.97 -4.59
C PRO A 142 0.11 10.24 -5.12
N LYS A 143 1.43 10.33 -4.92
CA LYS A 143 2.23 11.46 -5.39
C LYS A 143 1.86 11.66 -6.85
N LYS A 144 1.08 12.69 -7.16
CA LYS A 144 0.87 13.12 -8.54
C LYS A 144 2.28 13.37 -9.04
N LYS A 145 2.77 12.54 -9.97
CA LYS A 145 4.01 12.84 -10.70
C LYS A 145 3.85 14.31 -11.09
N LYS A 146 4.68 15.19 -10.52
CA LYS A 146 4.68 16.61 -10.87
C LYS A 146 4.88 16.62 -12.38
N ARG A 147 3.81 16.81 -13.14
CA ARG A 147 3.93 17.31 -14.51
C ARG A 147 4.62 18.63 -14.30
N ILE A 148 5.92 18.66 -14.59
CA ILE A 148 6.66 19.90 -14.72
C ILE A 148 5.81 20.70 -15.69
N ALA A 149 5.20 21.78 -15.20
CA ALA A 149 4.48 22.70 -16.04
C ALA A 149 5.53 23.31 -16.94
N ILE A 150 5.72 22.71 -18.12
CA ILE A 150 6.41 23.36 -19.21
C ILE A 150 5.58 24.62 -19.48
N PRO A 151 6.15 25.83 -19.37
CA PRO A 151 5.42 27.05 -19.63
C PRO A 151 4.77 26.92 -21.00
N SER A 152 3.45 27.11 -21.06
CA SER A 152 2.71 27.14 -22.30
C SER A 152 3.30 28.24 -23.18
N LEU A 153 4.13 27.87 -24.15
CA LEU A 153 4.42 28.75 -25.26
C LEU A 153 3.10 28.94 -26.01
N ASN A 154 2.59 30.17 -25.97
CA ASN A 154 1.41 30.60 -26.71
C ASN A 154 1.50 30.11 -28.16
N LYS A 155 0.78 29.02 -28.47
CA LYS A 155 0.59 28.57 -29.84
C LYS A 155 -0.44 29.51 -30.47
N THR A 156 0.06 30.52 -31.16
CA THR A 156 -0.72 31.24 -32.17
C THR A 156 -0.98 30.26 -33.30
N THR A 157 -2.13 29.60 -33.26
CA THR A 157 -2.56 28.67 -34.30
C THR A 157 -2.86 29.46 -35.57
N LYS A 158 -1.86 29.65 -36.43
CA LYS A 158 -2.10 29.90 -37.85
C LYS A 158 -2.38 28.54 -38.48
N THR A 159 -3.63 28.30 -38.84
CA THR A 159 -4.03 27.29 -39.83
C THR A 159 -3.28 27.57 -41.13
N VAL A 160 -2.18 26.85 -41.36
CA VAL A 160 -1.51 26.81 -42.66
C VAL A 160 -2.25 25.78 -43.51
N LYS A 161 -2.98 26.27 -44.51
CA LYS A 161 -3.46 25.45 -45.62
C LYS A 161 -2.25 24.82 -46.32
N ALA A 162 -2.36 23.53 -46.63
CA ALA A 162 -1.37 22.81 -47.41
C ALA A 162 -1.09 23.53 -48.75
N PRO A 163 0.18 23.83 -49.08
CA PRO A 163 0.51 24.37 -50.39
C PRO A 163 0.58 23.21 -51.39
N SER A 164 -0.21 23.34 -52.45
CA SER A 164 0.01 22.65 -53.71
C SER A 164 1.36 23.11 -54.30
N ASN A 165 2.22 22.13 -54.53
CA ASN A 165 3.19 21.99 -55.61
C ASN A 165 3.57 23.29 -56.33
N GLU A 166 4.78 23.80 -56.04
CA GLU A 166 5.81 24.26 -56.98
C GLU A 166 6.79 25.18 -56.23
N ASN A 167 8.06 24.80 -56.24
CA ASN A 167 9.23 25.54 -55.75
C ASN A 167 9.26 25.95 -54.27
N CYS A 168 10.02 25.19 -53.47
CA CYS A 168 10.65 25.69 -52.24
C CYS A 168 11.99 24.96 -52.00
N GLU A 169 13.00 25.42 -52.70
CA GLU A 169 14.39 25.30 -52.31
C GLU A 169 14.62 26.26 -51.12
N GLN A 170 14.32 25.81 -49.90
CA GLN A 170 14.80 26.33 -48.59
C GLN A 170 13.92 25.79 -47.44
N ALA A 171 14.05 24.49 -47.15
CA ALA A 171 13.77 23.94 -45.81
C ALA A 171 14.89 22.94 -45.52
N LYS A 172 16.08 23.50 -45.24
CA LYS A 172 17.24 22.72 -44.83
C LYS A 172 17.10 22.33 -43.35
N ASP A 173 17.23 21.02 -43.15
CA ASP A 173 17.96 20.40 -42.04
C ASP A 173 17.27 20.18 -40.69
N GLU A 174 16.12 19.48 -40.66
CA GLU A 174 15.84 18.61 -39.51
C GLU A 174 15.08 17.34 -39.96
N ARG A 175 15.84 16.27 -40.29
CA ARG A 175 15.26 14.95 -40.51
C ARG A 175 14.70 14.45 -39.18
N VAL A 176 13.44 13.99 -39.20
CA VAL A 176 12.74 13.53 -38.02
C VAL A 176 13.33 12.19 -37.56
N THR A 177 14.05 12.19 -36.44
CA THR A 177 14.46 10.93 -35.77
C THR A 177 13.33 10.45 -34.87
N MET A 178 13.28 9.15 -34.57
CA MET A 178 12.23 8.62 -33.70
C MET A 178 12.35 9.15 -32.26
N ALA A 179 13.57 9.46 -31.82
CA ALA A 179 13.82 10.22 -30.59
C ALA A 179 13.20 11.64 -30.62
N TRP A 180 13.21 12.31 -31.78
CA TRP A 180 12.53 13.59 -31.96
C TRP A 180 11.00 13.42 -31.91
N LEU A 181 10.46 12.38 -32.56
CA LEU A 181 9.02 12.06 -32.54
C LEU A 181 8.55 11.78 -31.10
N MET A 182 9.25 10.89 -30.38
CA MET A 182 8.97 10.59 -28.96
C MET A 182 9.02 11.84 -28.05
N LYS A 183 9.91 12.79 -28.35
CA LYS A 183 10.07 14.01 -27.56
C LYS A 183 9.01 15.07 -27.88
N ASN A 184 8.48 15.07 -29.12
CA ASN A 184 7.65 16.15 -29.63
C ASN A 184 6.18 15.77 -29.88
N THR A 185 5.79 14.50 -29.79
CA THR A 185 4.38 14.09 -29.81
C THR A 185 3.88 13.87 -28.38
N THR A 186 2.76 14.51 -28.04
CA THR A 186 2.09 14.35 -26.73
C THR A 186 0.90 13.41 -26.78
N ASP A 187 0.46 13.05 -27.98
CA ASP A 187 -0.61 12.09 -28.22
C ASP A 187 0.03 10.73 -28.47
N TYR A 188 -0.12 9.84 -27.50
CA TYR A 188 0.15 8.40 -27.66
C TYR A 188 -0.93 7.84 -28.60
N ASP A 189 -0.64 7.86 -29.89
CA ASP A 189 -1.42 7.16 -30.91
C ASP A 189 -0.94 5.69 -31.00
N ASP A 190 -1.76 4.81 -31.55
CA ASP A 190 -1.54 3.36 -31.65
C ASP A 190 -0.19 3.02 -32.32
N SER A 191 0.32 3.92 -33.18
CA SER A 191 1.64 3.82 -33.82
C SER A 191 2.83 3.87 -32.83
N VAL A 192 2.68 4.57 -31.70
CA VAL A 192 3.72 4.68 -30.65
C VAL A 192 3.74 3.42 -29.78
N GLU A 193 2.60 2.76 -29.59
CA GLU A 193 2.52 1.54 -28.79
C GLU A 193 3.02 0.32 -29.58
N GLU A 194 2.74 0.23 -30.88
CA GLU A 194 3.34 -0.77 -31.78
C GLU A 194 4.89 -0.66 -31.80
N TYR A 195 5.42 0.56 -31.69
CA TYR A 195 6.85 0.82 -31.61
C TYR A 195 7.51 0.25 -30.33
N TYR A 196 6.91 0.47 -29.15
CA TYR A 196 7.42 -0.12 -27.90
C TYR A 196 7.28 -1.65 -27.86
N GLN A 197 6.23 -2.20 -28.46
CA GLN A 197 6.03 -3.66 -28.52
C GLN A 197 7.09 -4.37 -29.36
N ASN A 198 7.70 -3.68 -30.32
CA ASN A 198 8.77 -4.24 -31.15
C ASN A 198 10.18 -4.11 -30.53
N GLY A 199 10.33 -3.51 -29.34
CA GLY A 199 11.59 -3.52 -28.57
C GLY A 199 12.62 -2.43 -28.92
N TRP A 200 12.21 -1.35 -29.58
CA TRP A 200 13.09 -0.27 -30.06
C TRP A 200 13.29 0.78 -28.95
N ASP A 201 14.54 1.15 -28.65
CA ASP A 201 14.89 2.06 -27.56
C ASP A 201 15.22 3.49 -28.05
N ILE A 202 15.37 4.45 -27.14
CA ILE A 202 15.73 5.84 -27.48
C ILE A 202 17.13 5.98 -28.11
N ASN A 203 17.96 4.94 -28.00
CA ASN A 203 19.31 4.88 -28.57
C ASN A 203 19.33 4.16 -29.93
N ASP A 204 18.16 3.75 -30.43
CA ASP A 204 18.05 3.04 -31.69
C ASP A 204 18.53 3.95 -32.84
N PRO A 205 19.52 3.51 -33.65
CA PRO A 205 20.12 4.32 -34.71
C PRO A 205 19.20 4.49 -35.94
N SER A 206 17.98 3.96 -35.88
CA SER A 206 17.01 4.01 -36.96
C SER A 206 16.63 5.44 -37.35
N TRP A 207 16.57 5.66 -38.67
CA TRP A 207 16.25 6.94 -39.27
C TRP A 207 15.26 6.73 -40.41
N GLN A 208 14.38 7.72 -40.60
CA GLN A 208 13.46 7.72 -41.72
C GLN A 208 14.12 8.41 -42.92
N CYS A 209 14.15 7.69 -44.04
CA CYS A 209 14.59 8.26 -45.31
C CYS A 209 13.52 9.21 -45.86
N GLU A 210 13.92 10.13 -46.74
CA GLU A 210 12.99 11.06 -47.44
C GLU A 210 11.93 10.32 -48.25
N CYS A 211 12.19 9.07 -48.66
CA CYS A 211 11.21 8.21 -49.31
C CYS A 211 10.18 7.58 -48.34
N GLY A 212 10.25 7.89 -47.05
CA GLY A 212 9.33 7.41 -46.01
C GLY A 212 9.71 6.07 -45.36
N GLU A 213 10.74 5.39 -45.85
CA GLU A 213 11.19 4.08 -45.33
C GLU A 213 12.05 4.24 -44.07
N TRP A 214 11.85 3.38 -43.08
CA TRP A 214 12.68 3.30 -41.87
C TRP A 214 13.88 2.38 -42.10
N ASN A 215 15.07 2.83 -41.70
CA ASN A 215 16.31 2.11 -41.96
C ASN A 215 17.19 2.08 -40.71
N GLU A 216 17.76 0.90 -40.42
CA GLU A 216 18.70 0.69 -39.31
C GLU A 216 20.18 0.90 -39.72
N LYS A 217 20.47 0.86 -41.03
CA LYS A 217 21.82 0.92 -41.60
C LYS A 217 22.19 2.33 -42.08
N GLU A 218 23.45 2.54 -42.45
CA GLU A 218 23.94 3.81 -43.00
C GLU A 218 23.41 4.15 -44.40
N PHE A 219 22.57 3.32 -45.01
CA PHE A 219 21.95 3.60 -46.30
C PHE A 219 20.51 3.07 -46.33
N CYS A 220 19.66 3.72 -47.12
CA CYS A 220 18.28 3.32 -47.32
C CYS A 220 18.21 2.08 -48.20
N THR A 221 17.54 1.02 -47.74
CA THR A 221 17.39 -0.24 -48.49
C THR A 221 16.53 -0.09 -49.74
N LYS A 222 15.69 0.96 -49.79
CA LYS A 222 14.73 1.20 -50.88
C LYS A 222 15.27 2.12 -51.97
N CYS A 223 15.87 3.26 -51.60
CA CYS A 223 16.37 4.25 -52.56
C CYS A 223 17.91 4.33 -52.63
N GLY A 224 18.63 3.63 -51.75
CA GLY A 224 20.10 3.60 -51.74
C GLY A 224 20.78 4.84 -51.16
N GLU A 225 20.03 5.84 -50.68
CA GLU A 225 20.63 7.06 -50.12
C GLU A 225 21.31 6.83 -48.77
N HIS A 226 22.44 7.48 -48.56
CA HIS A 226 23.20 7.39 -47.31
C HIS A 226 22.61 8.23 -46.16
N LYS A 227 22.85 7.78 -44.93
CA LYS A 227 22.66 8.51 -43.68
C LYS A 227 23.69 9.65 -43.65
N LYS A 228 23.22 10.89 -43.80
CA LYS A 228 24.05 12.10 -43.71
C LYS A 228 24.33 12.48 -42.27
#